data_AF-A0A382LZ89-F1
#
_entry.id   AF-A0A382LZ89-F1
#
_cell.length_a   1.000
_cell.length_b   1.000
_cell.length_c   1.000
_cell.angle_alpha   90.00
_cell.angle_beta   90.00
_cell.angle_gamma   90.00
#
_symmetry.space_group_name_H-M   'P 1'
#
loop_
_entity.id
_entity.type
_entity.pdbx_description
1 polymer ?
#
loop_
_entity_poly.entity_id
_entity_poly.type
_entity_poly.pdbx_seq_one_letter_code
_entity_poly.pdbx_strand_id
1 'polypeptide(L)'
;VAEVIRYEPPKQKNGAMEWLLGTITWNSRELPVVAFEGAMGKEPPIPTGRTRIAILYSTTGKIGQGFFGILTQGFPQLVRVNEEVLKLDSTDGWADNAPVLCRVKMINEFPLIPNFETLEDMIAQQVAL
;
A
#
# COMPACT_ATOMS: atom_id res chain seq x y z
N VAL A 1 -8.73 7.21 1.15
CA VAL A 1 -9.23 5.87 0.78
C VAL A 1 -10.50 6.05 -0.03
N ALA A 2 -10.60 5.43 -1.20
CA ALA A 2 -11.79 5.47 -2.05
C ALA A 2 -12.78 4.36 -1.69
N GLU A 3 -12.29 3.13 -1.54
CA GLU A 3 -13.11 1.97 -1.21
C GLU A 3 -12.24 0.89 -0.52
N VAL A 4 -12.87 -0.01 0.24
CA VAL A 4 -12.24 -1.24 0.72
C VAL A 4 -13.03 -2.42 0.16
N ILE A 5 -12.41 -3.18 -0.74
CA ILE A 5 -13.06 -4.28 -1.43
C ILE A 5 -12.57 -5.64 -0.91
N ARG A 6 -13.33 -6.69 -1.19
CA ARG A 6 -12.89 -8.07 -0.96
C ARG A 6 -11.61 -8.33 -1.77
N TYR A 7 -10.70 -9.12 -1.20
CA TYR A 7 -9.57 -9.62 -1.96
C TYR A 7 -10.05 -10.52 -3.10
N GLU A 8 -9.58 -10.21 -4.29
CA GLU A 8 -9.60 -11.07 -5.47
C GLU A 8 -8.17 -11.15 -6.01
N PRO A 9 -7.70 -12.33 -6.45
CA PRO A 9 -6.33 -12.48 -6.96
C PRO A 9 -6.06 -11.53 -8.14
N PRO A 10 -5.10 -10.60 -8.02
CA PRO A 10 -4.76 -9.73 -9.13
C PRO A 10 -4.16 -10.52 -10.30
N LYS A 11 -4.39 -10.04 -11.52
CA LYS A 11 -3.78 -10.60 -12.73
C LYS A 11 -2.31 -10.21 -12.75
N GLN A 12 -1.44 -11.16 -12.46
CA GLN A 12 0.01 -10.95 -12.47
C GLN A 12 0.52 -10.68 -13.89
N LYS A 13 1.51 -9.79 -13.98
CA LYS A 13 2.30 -9.57 -15.18
C LYS A 13 3.62 -10.34 -15.04
N ASN A 14 4.01 -11.07 -16.08
CA ASN A 14 5.28 -11.79 -16.08
C ASN A 14 6.45 -10.83 -15.84
N GLY A 15 7.35 -11.20 -14.93
CA GLY A 15 8.53 -10.40 -14.58
C GLY A 15 8.27 -9.21 -13.66
N ALA A 16 7.04 -9.04 -13.15
CA ALA A 16 6.77 -8.02 -12.13
C ALA A 16 7.48 -8.36 -10.82
N MET A 17 7.91 -7.33 -10.09
CA MET A 17 8.46 -7.48 -8.75
C MET A 17 7.40 -8.04 -7.80
N GLU A 18 7.81 -8.84 -6.81
CA GLU A 18 6.89 -9.54 -5.89
C GLU A 18 5.92 -8.61 -5.13
N TRP A 19 6.31 -7.34 -4.95
CA TRP A 19 5.48 -6.34 -4.30
C TRP A 19 4.37 -5.77 -5.19
N LEU A 20 4.47 -5.88 -6.52
CA LEU A 20 3.43 -5.52 -7.48
C LEU A 20 2.64 -6.79 -7.82
N LEU A 21 1.55 -7.01 -7.08
CA LEU A 21 0.76 -8.24 -7.13
C LEU A 21 0.04 -8.45 -8.46
N GLY A 22 -0.13 -7.40 -9.26
CA GLY A 22 -0.79 -7.42 -10.57
C GLY A 22 -1.84 -6.32 -10.71
N THR A 23 -2.80 -6.51 -11.60
CA THR A 23 -3.93 -5.58 -11.79
C THR A 23 -5.27 -6.23 -11.44
N ILE A 24 -6.21 -5.39 -11.01
CA ILE A 24 -7.62 -5.76 -10.86
C ILE A 24 -8.51 -4.80 -11.65
N THR A 25 -9.71 -5.27 -12.00
CA THR A 25 -10.77 -4.42 -12.53
C THR A 25 -11.63 -3.90 -11.36
N TRP A 26 -11.67 -2.59 -11.16
CA TRP A 26 -12.52 -1.93 -10.16
C TRP A 26 -13.29 -0.79 -10.81
N ASN A 27 -14.63 -0.79 -10.71
CA ASN A 27 -15.50 0.21 -11.34
C ASN A 27 -15.15 0.48 -12.83
N SER A 28 -14.97 -0.60 -13.59
CA SER A 28 -14.57 -0.57 -15.01
C SER A 28 -13.19 0.05 -15.31
N ARG A 29 -12.33 0.21 -14.29
CA ARG A 29 -10.94 0.66 -14.41
C ARG A 29 -9.97 -0.44 -14.02
N GLU A 30 -8.92 -0.62 -14.80
CA GLU A 30 -7.79 -1.49 -14.41
C GLU A 30 -6.86 -0.71 -13.50
N LEU A 31 -6.55 -1.22 -12.31
CA LEU A 31 -5.62 -0.56 -11.39
C LEU A 31 -4.60 -1.55 -10.81
N PRO A 32 -3.37 -1.10 -10.55
CA PRO A 32 -2.35 -1.92 -9.95
C PRO A 32 -2.66 -2.18 -8.46
N VAL A 33 -2.34 -3.38 -8.00
CA VAL A 33 -2.44 -3.77 -6.58
C VAL A 33 -1.05 -4.12 -6.07
N VAL A 34 -0.70 -3.57 -4.91
CA VAL A 34 0.62 -3.77 -4.29
C VAL A 34 0.51 -4.38 -2.89
N ALA A 35 1.56 -5.08 -2.47
CA ALA A 35 1.81 -5.44 -1.08
C ALA A 35 2.82 -4.46 -0.47
N PHE A 36 2.41 -3.75 0.59
CA PHE A 36 3.28 -2.75 1.23
C PHE A 36 4.50 -3.40 1.89
N GLU A 37 4.33 -4.56 2.52
CA GLU A 37 5.42 -5.36 3.08
C GLU A 37 6.45 -5.73 2.00
N GLY A 38 5.96 -6.17 0.83
CA GLY A 38 6.77 -6.41 -0.36
C GLY A 38 7.60 -5.19 -0.77
N ALA A 39 6.97 -4.02 -0.83
CA ALA A 39 7.62 -2.78 -1.25
C ALA A 39 8.72 -2.33 -0.26
N MET A 40 8.65 -2.80 1.00
CA MET A 40 9.71 -2.63 2.00
C MET A 40 10.78 -3.73 1.97
N GLY A 41 10.76 -4.63 0.97
CA GLY A 41 11.71 -5.74 0.84
C GLY A 41 11.44 -6.93 1.77
N LYS A 42 10.23 -7.02 2.34
CA LYS A 42 9.77 -8.21 3.08
C LYS A 42 8.95 -9.12 2.15
N GLU A 43 8.66 -10.33 2.59
CA GLU A 43 7.72 -11.19 1.86
C GLU A 43 6.30 -10.57 1.85
N PRO A 44 5.63 -10.51 0.69
CA PRO A 44 4.22 -10.16 0.63
C PRO A 44 3.37 -11.10 1.51
N PRO A 45 2.36 -10.59 2.24
CA PRO A 45 1.55 -11.44 3.11
C PRO A 45 0.69 -12.40 2.29
N ILE A 46 0.54 -13.63 2.79
CA ILE A 46 -0.33 -14.64 2.16
C ILE A 46 -1.81 -14.23 2.36
N PRO A 47 -2.60 -14.09 1.29
CA PRO A 47 -4.00 -13.75 1.39
C PRO A 47 -4.81 -14.79 2.18
N THR A 48 -5.72 -14.31 3.03
CA THR A 48 -6.67 -15.10 3.82
C THR A 48 -8.10 -14.61 3.57
N GLY A 49 -9.11 -15.26 4.18
CA GLY A 49 -10.50 -14.79 4.10
C GLY A 49 -10.73 -13.37 4.66
N ARG A 50 -9.84 -12.89 5.52
CA ARG A 50 -9.89 -11.54 6.10
C ARG A 50 -9.23 -10.48 5.21
N THR A 51 -8.43 -10.90 4.23
CA THR A 51 -7.68 -9.99 3.37
C THR A 51 -8.62 -9.11 2.57
N ARG A 52 -8.27 -7.83 2.46
CA ARG A 52 -8.98 -6.83 1.66
C ARG A 52 -7.99 -6.12 0.75
N ILE A 53 -8.52 -5.38 -0.21
CA ILE A 53 -7.76 -4.41 -0.99
C ILE A 53 -8.32 -3.04 -0.66
N ALA A 54 -7.49 -2.16 -0.11
CA ALA A 54 -7.83 -0.76 0.09
C ALA A 54 -7.50 0.00 -1.20
N ILE A 55 -8.54 0.52 -1.88
CA ILE A 55 -8.40 1.36 -3.05
C ILE A 55 -8.09 2.78 -2.59
N LEU A 56 -6.97 3.33 -3.04
CA LEU A 56 -6.48 4.66 -2.71
C LEU A 56 -6.51 5.55 -3.94
N TYR A 57 -6.78 6.84 -3.71
CA TYR A 57 -6.58 7.87 -4.74
C TYR A 57 -5.08 8.06 -4.94
N SER A 58 -4.63 8.05 -6.19
CA SER A 58 -3.31 8.55 -6.57
C SER A 58 -3.31 10.07 -6.47
N THR A 59 -2.25 10.61 -5.88
CA THR A 59 -2.10 12.05 -5.64
C THR A 59 -1.07 12.71 -6.54
N THR A 60 -0.14 11.92 -7.11
CA THR A 60 0.94 12.43 -7.96
C THR A 60 0.54 12.56 -9.43
N GLY A 61 -0.55 11.90 -9.85
CA GLY A 61 -0.95 11.79 -11.26
C GLY A 61 -0.10 10.83 -12.09
N LYS A 62 0.88 10.14 -11.50
CA LYS A 62 1.76 9.18 -12.20
C LYS A 62 1.07 7.85 -12.52
N ILE A 63 -0.03 7.55 -11.86
CA ILE A 63 -0.86 6.38 -12.14
C ILE A 63 -2.01 6.81 -13.05
N GLY A 64 -1.99 6.36 -14.31
CA GLY A 64 -2.87 6.87 -15.36
C GLY A 64 -4.38 6.78 -15.05
N GLN A 65 -4.81 5.84 -14.21
CA GLN A 65 -6.22 5.69 -13.83
C GLN A 65 -6.62 6.48 -12.58
N GLY A 66 -5.65 7.08 -11.87
CA GLY A 66 -5.87 7.88 -10.67
C GLY A 66 -6.09 7.07 -9.38
N PHE A 67 -5.92 5.74 -9.42
CA PHE A 67 -6.14 4.86 -8.28
C PHE A 67 -5.14 3.70 -8.26
N PHE A 68 -4.87 3.18 -7.06
CA PHE A 68 -4.17 1.93 -6.86
C PHE A 68 -4.70 1.20 -5.62
N GLY A 69 -4.48 -0.11 -5.56
CA GLY A 69 -4.87 -0.96 -4.46
C GLY A 69 -3.68 -1.28 -3.55
N ILE A 70 -3.88 -1.28 -2.24
CA ILE A 70 -2.94 -1.86 -1.29
C ILE A 70 -3.60 -3.08 -0.62
N LEU A 71 -2.88 -4.19 -0.59
CA LEU A 71 -3.29 -5.39 0.13
C LEU A 71 -3.31 -5.13 1.64
N THR A 72 -4.37 -5.53 2.33
CA THR A 72 -4.47 -5.45 3.79
C THR A 72 -4.77 -6.81 4.39
N GLN A 73 -4.19 -7.14 5.54
CA GLN A 73 -4.39 -8.42 6.24
C GLN A 73 -5.72 -8.48 7.05
N GLY A 74 -6.54 -7.43 6.93
CA GLY A 74 -7.82 -7.27 7.60
C GLY A 74 -8.54 -6.00 7.16
N PHE A 75 -9.70 -5.72 7.77
CA PHE A 75 -10.41 -4.47 7.54
C PHE A 75 -9.67 -3.30 8.17
N PRO A 76 -9.38 -2.22 7.40
CA PRO A 76 -8.90 -0.97 7.97
C PRO A 76 -9.86 -0.46 9.04
N GLN A 77 -9.31 0.02 10.15
CA GLN A 77 -10.07 0.61 11.25
C GLN A 77 -9.92 2.14 11.22
N LEU A 78 -11.01 2.87 11.40
CA LEU A 78 -10.95 4.31 11.59
C LEU A 78 -10.57 4.58 13.04
N VAL A 79 -9.45 5.29 13.23
CA VAL A 79 -8.98 5.64 14.57
C VAL A 79 -8.81 7.15 14.68
N ARG A 80 -9.35 7.74 15.75
CA ARG A 80 -9.16 9.15 16.05
C ARG A 80 -7.83 9.35 16.75
N VAL A 81 -7.01 10.26 16.23
CA VAL A 81 -5.69 10.60 16.76
C VAL A 81 -5.66 12.04 17.27
N ASN A 82 -4.78 12.30 18.23
CA ASN A 82 -4.36 13.62 18.68
C ASN A 82 -2.84 13.56 19.00
N GLU A 83 -2.25 14.68 19.38
CA GLU A 83 -0.81 14.75 19.69
C GLU A 83 -0.38 13.93 20.91
N GLU A 84 -1.32 13.61 21.81
CA GLU A 84 -1.05 12.75 22.97
C GLU A 84 -0.98 11.26 22.57
N VAL A 85 -1.83 10.85 21.62
CA VAL A 85 -2.01 9.46 21.18
C VAL A 85 -1.05 9.09 20.05
N LEU A 86 -0.69 10.03 19.17
CA LEU A 86 0.15 9.79 18.00
C LEU A 86 1.45 10.58 18.12
N LYS A 87 2.56 9.87 18.35
CA LYS A 87 3.89 10.49 18.50
C LYS A 87 4.85 9.95 17.46
N LEU A 88 5.74 10.80 16.95
CA LEU A 88 6.85 10.33 16.13
C LEU A 88 7.73 9.39 16.97
N ASP A 89 8.08 8.24 16.42
CA ASP A 89 8.98 7.27 17.04
C ASP A 89 10.34 7.24 16.33
N SER A 90 10.35 7.11 15.00
CA SER A 90 11.58 7.08 14.20
C SER A 90 11.31 7.48 12.74
N THR A 91 12.34 8.00 12.06
CA THR A 91 12.35 8.30 10.62
C THR A 91 13.38 7.46 9.87
N ASP A 92 13.87 6.38 10.47
CA ASP A 92 14.96 5.53 10.00
C ASP A 92 14.69 4.04 10.25
N GLY A 93 15.57 3.16 9.76
CA GLY A 93 15.45 1.71 9.95
C GLY A 93 14.75 0.96 8.81
N TRP A 94 14.61 1.60 7.66
CA TRP A 94 14.25 0.98 6.38
C TRP A 94 15.27 1.36 5.30
N ALA A 95 15.25 0.65 4.16
CA ALA A 95 16.12 0.97 3.02
C ALA A 95 15.79 2.37 2.46
N ASP A 96 16.78 3.03 1.84
CA ASP A 96 16.66 4.41 1.32
C ASP A 96 15.48 4.61 0.36
N ASN A 97 15.09 3.56 -0.37
CA ASN A 97 13.99 3.57 -1.33
C ASN A 97 12.70 2.96 -0.80
N ALA A 98 12.63 2.57 0.48
CA ALA A 98 11.40 2.02 1.04
C ALA A 98 10.34 3.13 1.10
N PRO A 99 9.07 2.86 0.73
CA PRO A 99 8.02 3.86 0.70
C PRO A 99 7.46 4.13 2.11
N VAL A 100 8.29 4.57 3.04
CA VAL A 100 7.95 4.85 4.44
C VAL A 100 8.33 6.29 4.77
N LEU A 101 7.40 7.06 5.34
CA LEU A 101 7.68 8.40 5.85
C LEU A 101 8.29 8.34 7.25
N CYS A 102 7.66 7.61 8.14
CA CYS A 102 8.10 7.45 9.52
C CYS A 102 7.43 6.25 10.19
N ARG A 103 7.92 5.90 11.38
CA ARG A 103 7.19 5.12 12.36
C ARG A 103 6.64 6.05 13.42
N VAL A 104 5.40 5.83 13.82
CA VAL A 104 4.77 6.51 14.94
C VAL A 104 4.52 5.54 16.07
N LYS A 105 4.50 6.03 17.30
CA LYS A 105 4.03 5.29 18.47
C LYS A 105 2.58 5.68 18.74
N MET A 106 1.74 4.66 18.85
CA MET A 106 0.32 4.79 19.15
C MET A 106 -0.05 3.83 20.28
N ILE A 107 -0.18 4.32 21.50
CA ILE A 107 -0.42 3.52 22.71
C ILE A 107 0.68 2.43 22.86
N ASN A 108 0.40 1.19 22.47
CA ASN A 108 1.29 0.03 22.53
C ASN A 108 1.68 -0.50 21.14
N GLU A 109 1.29 0.22 20.08
CA GLU A 109 1.59 -0.13 18.69
C GLU A 109 2.58 0.87 18.08
N PHE A 110 3.29 0.40 17.05
CA PHE A 110 4.28 1.17 16.32
C PHE A 110 4.01 1.15 14.81
N PRO A 111 2.87 1.69 14.35
CA PRO A 111 2.51 1.64 12.94
C PRO A 111 3.47 2.47 12.09
N LEU A 112 3.69 2.00 10.86
CA LEU A 112 4.40 2.76 9.83
C LEU A 112 3.42 3.69 9.11
N ILE A 113 3.89 4.89 8.80
CA ILE A 113 3.19 5.82 7.92
C ILE A 113 3.77 5.63 6.50
N PRO A 114 2.99 5.11 5.55
CA PRO A 114 3.45 4.95 4.17
C PRO A 114 3.77 6.30 3.51
N ASN A 115 4.83 6.32 2.70
CA ASN A 115 5.06 7.37 1.72
C ASN A 115 4.38 6.98 0.40
N PHE A 116 3.17 7.50 0.18
CA PHE A 116 2.41 7.16 -1.03
C PHE A 116 3.02 7.78 -2.29
N GLU A 117 3.71 8.92 -2.23
CA GLU A 117 4.38 9.48 -3.41
C GLU A 117 5.48 8.55 -3.90
N THR A 118 6.35 8.07 -3.01
CA THR A 118 7.38 7.08 -3.35
C THR A 118 6.78 5.78 -3.87
N LEU A 119 5.68 5.31 -3.25
CA LEU A 119 5.01 4.09 -3.69
C LEU A 119 4.39 4.24 -5.09
N GLU A 120 3.78 5.40 -5.38
CA GLU A 120 3.24 5.72 -6.71
C GLU A 120 4.36 5.76 -7.77
N ASP A 121 5.54 6.27 -7.43
CA ASP A 121 6.71 6.29 -8.32
C ASP A 121 7.19 4.88 -8.65
N MET A 122 7.29 4.02 -7.62
CA MET A 122 7.66 2.62 -7.79
C MET A 122 6.65 1.93 -8.74
N ILE A 123 5.35 2.12 -8.50
CA ILE A 123 4.27 1.54 -9.32
C ILE A 123 4.40 2.01 -10.77
N ALA A 124 4.54 3.32 -11.00
CA ALA A 124 4.61 3.90 -12.34
C ALA A 124 5.80 3.35 -13.14
N GLN A 125 6.96 3.19 -12.49
CA GLN A 125 8.15 2.60 -13.12
C GLN A 125 7.91 1.15 -13.56
N GLN A 126 7.23 0.34 -12.74
CA GLN A 126 6.98 -1.07 -13.07
C GLN A 126 5.88 -1.29 -14.10
N VAL A 127 4.83 -0.45 -14.08
CA VAL A 127 3.71 -0.57 -15.05
C VAL A 127 4.12 -0.10 -16.44
N ALA A 128 5.09 0.82 -16.54
CA ALA A 128 5.64 1.32 -17.80
C ALA A 128 6.58 0.34 -18.52
N LEU A 129 7.18 -0.62 -17.80
CA LEU A 129 7.96 -1.74 -18.35
C LEU A 129 7.02 -2.82 -18.88
#